data_AF-A0A090TAN7-F1
#
_entry.id   AF-A0A090TAN7-F1
#
_cell.length_a   1.000
_cell.length_b   1.000
_cell.length_c   1.000
_cell.angle_alpha   90.00
_cell.angle_beta   90.00
_cell.angle_gamma   90.00
#
_symmetry.space_group_name_H-M   'P 1'
#
loop_
_entity.id
_entity.type
_entity.pdbx_description
1 polymer ?
#
loop_
_entity_poly.entity_id
_entity_poly.type
_entity_poly.pdbx_seq_one_letter_code
_entity_poly.pdbx_strand_id
1 'polypeptide(L)'
;MAANELRFATSQKDNHEFLEIEYVNRISGHKHLDRKYRVTEESIKASMKKSLDDLLDSFNIEIEKVLIAQLVDELPDESSSISAALTSLGASYHDYTHQKALELIDEAMTYSPDNPYVVATQYIFKMSNIYLNPDQNMTSNINALNGNAVVKFDQFASTGQSTPRVLEGLAMMALSNDKPLEAKSILLTIPHERRSVFFYILHAKASELTGNRDAAEEFYYHAVLEASSIQVLNLSEVLFFNSDLSDIKRKIETSKAI
;
A
#
# COMPACT_ATOMS: atom_id res chain seq x y z
N MET A 1 20.51 11.94 15.30
CA MET A 1 19.92 10.67 15.80
C MET A 1 18.50 10.95 16.26
N ALA A 2 17.55 10.07 15.99
CA ALA A 2 16.16 10.25 16.44
C ALA A 2 16.06 10.12 17.98
N ALA A 3 15.24 10.97 18.61
CA ALA A 3 15.03 10.99 20.07
C ALA A 3 14.12 9.85 20.57
N ASN A 4 13.24 9.37 19.68
CA ASN A 4 12.28 8.31 19.92
C ASN A 4 12.62 7.13 19.03
N GLU A 5 12.51 5.92 19.57
CA GLU A 5 12.75 4.68 18.83
C GLU A 5 11.57 3.74 19.03
N LEU A 6 10.96 3.32 17.92
CA LEU A 6 9.96 2.27 17.89
C LEU A 6 10.60 1.00 17.32
N ARG A 7 10.50 -0.11 18.03
CA ARG A 7 11.03 -1.41 17.62
C ARG A 7 9.91 -2.40 17.43
N PHE A 8 10.02 -3.17 16.36
CA PHE A 8 9.16 -4.31 16.07
C PHE A 8 10.05 -5.54 16.05
N ALA A 9 9.67 -6.57 16.79
CA ALA A 9 10.33 -7.86 16.77
C ALA A 9 9.29 -8.97 16.73
N THR A 10 9.70 -10.17 16.32
CA THR A 10 8.86 -11.36 16.41
C THR A 10 9.40 -12.27 17.49
N SER A 11 8.50 -12.93 18.22
CA SER A 11 8.89 -13.98 19.15
C SER A 11 7.92 -15.15 19.13
N GLN A 12 8.40 -16.29 19.61
CA GLN A 12 7.61 -17.50 19.72
C GLN A 12 7.61 -17.97 21.17
N LYS A 13 6.42 -18.27 21.71
CA LYS A 13 6.26 -18.84 23.04
C LYS A 13 5.11 -19.83 23.06
N ASP A 14 5.33 -21.02 23.61
CA ASP A 14 4.32 -22.07 23.73
C ASP A 14 3.63 -22.39 22.38
N ASN A 15 4.41 -22.44 21.29
CA ASN A 15 3.95 -22.63 19.91
C ASN A 15 3.04 -21.52 19.35
N HIS A 16 3.05 -20.33 19.96
CA HIS A 16 2.35 -19.14 19.48
C HIS A 16 3.34 -18.08 19.02
N GLU A 17 3.02 -17.43 17.90
CA GLU A 17 3.78 -16.30 17.37
C GLU A 17 3.23 -14.97 17.89
N PHE A 18 4.15 -14.06 18.19
CA PHE A 18 3.84 -12.74 18.70
C PHE A 18 4.60 -11.66 17.93
N LEU A 19 3.93 -10.54 17.70
CA LEU A 19 4.54 -9.26 17.36
C LEU A 19 4.86 -8.53 18.66
N GLU A 20 6.13 -8.25 18.89
CA GLU A 20 6.60 -7.43 20.00
C GLU A 20 6.77 -6.00 19.52
N ILE A 21 6.22 -5.05 20.28
CA ILE A 21 6.35 -3.62 20.00
C ILE A 21 6.93 -2.94 21.22
N GLU A 22 8.06 -2.27 21.04
CA GLU A 22 8.71 -1.46 22.07
C GLU A 22 8.81 0.00 21.62
N TYR A 23 8.42 0.94 22.48
CA TYR A 23 8.70 2.37 22.30
C TYR A 23 9.67 2.84 23.38
N VAL A 24 10.85 3.32 22.97
CA VAL A 24 11.91 3.79 23.84
C VAL A 24 12.20 5.27 23.58
N ASN A 25 12.22 6.07 24.65
CA ASN A 25 12.75 7.41 24.61
C ASN A 25 14.28 7.34 24.84
N ARG A 26 15.06 7.65 23.80
CA ARG A 26 16.53 7.54 23.86
C ARG A 26 17.20 8.62 24.73
N ILE A 27 16.48 9.71 25.04
CA ILE A 27 16.98 10.78 25.89
C ILE A 27 16.89 10.36 27.36
N SER A 28 15.74 9.83 27.79
CA SER A 28 15.54 9.38 29.17
C SER A 28 16.01 7.94 29.43
N GLY A 29 16.11 7.12 28.38
CA GLY A 29 16.36 5.68 28.48
C GLY A 29 15.13 4.86 28.90
N HIS A 30 13.96 5.49 29.07
CA HIS A 30 12.75 4.79 29.50
C HIS A 30 12.01 4.14 28.33
N LYS A 31 11.47 2.94 28.60
CA LYS A 31 10.47 2.30 27.73
C LYS A 31 9.08 2.80 28.08
N HIS A 32 8.38 3.35 27.10
CA HIS A 32 7.00 3.83 27.21
C HIS A 32 5.98 2.81 26.68
N LEU A 33 6.43 1.85 25.85
CA LEU A 33 5.68 0.66 25.45
C LEU A 33 6.61 -0.54 25.44
N ASP A 34 6.14 -1.68 25.94
CA ASP A 34 6.78 -3.00 25.86
C ASP A 34 5.68 -4.05 25.93
N ARG A 35 5.17 -4.49 24.77
CA ARG A 35 4.02 -5.39 24.66
C ARG A 35 4.18 -6.42 23.56
N LYS A 36 3.53 -7.56 23.78
CA LYS A 36 3.44 -8.67 22.82
C LYS A 36 1.99 -8.86 22.39
N TYR A 37 1.77 -8.88 21.09
CA TYR A 37 0.46 -9.06 20.46
C TYR A 37 0.47 -10.39 19.72
N ARG A 38 -0.57 -11.20 19.90
CA ARG A 38 -0.67 -12.50 19.25
C ARG A 38 -0.86 -12.31 17.75
N VAL A 39 -0.10 -13.04 16.95
CA VAL A 39 -0.22 -13.04 15.48
C VAL A 39 -0.70 -14.42 15.06
N THR A 40 -2.02 -14.58 15.07
CA THR A 40 -2.69 -15.74 14.48
C THR A 40 -3.77 -15.24 13.55
N GLU A 41 -4.19 -16.07 12.61
CA GLU A 41 -5.28 -15.77 11.68
C GLU A 41 -6.50 -15.18 12.41
N GLU A 42 -6.99 -15.86 13.45
CA GLU A 42 -8.16 -15.42 14.25
C GLU A 42 -7.95 -14.13 15.05
N SER A 43 -6.71 -13.76 15.38
CA SER A 43 -6.44 -12.64 16.31
C SER A 43 -5.86 -11.41 15.64
N ILE A 44 -5.44 -11.49 14.37
CA ILE A 44 -4.64 -10.46 13.72
C ILE A 44 -5.33 -9.09 13.69
N LYS A 45 -6.62 -9.03 13.34
CA LYS A 45 -7.38 -7.76 13.29
C LYS A 45 -7.49 -7.12 14.67
N ALA A 46 -7.86 -7.91 15.68
CA ALA A 46 -7.98 -7.44 17.06
C ALA A 46 -6.62 -7.01 17.62
N SER A 47 -5.56 -7.77 17.34
CA SER A 47 -4.19 -7.45 17.71
C SER A 47 -3.70 -6.14 17.06
N MET A 48 -4.04 -5.89 15.79
CA MET A 48 -3.72 -4.64 15.10
C MET A 48 -4.44 -3.43 15.74
N LYS A 49 -5.75 -3.53 16.01
CA LYS A 49 -6.49 -2.44 16.68
C LYS A 49 -5.86 -2.12 18.03
N LYS A 50 -5.62 -3.16 18.84
CA LYS A 50 -5.05 -3.01 20.17
C LYS A 50 -3.62 -2.44 20.15
N SER A 51 -2.79 -2.88 19.21
CA SER A 51 -1.41 -2.39 19.12
C SER A 51 -1.33 -0.93 18.73
N LEU A 52 -2.22 -0.46 17.84
CA LEU A 52 -2.33 0.96 17.48
C LEU A 52 -2.84 1.80 18.66
N ASP A 53 -3.85 1.32 19.39
CA ASP A 53 -4.35 2.00 20.60
C ASP A 53 -3.24 2.13 21.67
N ASP A 54 -2.55 1.02 21.98
CA ASP A 54 -1.46 1.00 22.94
C ASP A 54 -0.29 1.92 22.50
N LEU A 55 -0.05 2.06 21.19
CA LEU A 55 0.95 2.99 20.65
C LEU A 55 0.56 4.45 20.85
N LEU A 56 -0.68 4.82 20.52
CA LEU A 56 -1.17 6.19 20.69
C LEU A 56 -1.15 6.62 22.15
N ASP A 57 -1.60 5.74 23.05
CA ASP A 57 -1.52 5.96 24.49
C ASP A 57 -0.06 6.16 24.93
N SER A 58 0.89 5.39 24.38
CA SER A 58 2.32 5.51 24.71
C SER A 58 2.97 6.82 24.23
N PHE A 59 2.45 7.40 23.15
CA PHE A 59 2.88 8.70 22.62
C PHE A 59 2.17 9.89 23.28
N ASN A 60 1.20 9.64 24.17
CA ASN A 60 0.31 10.66 24.73
C ASN A 60 -0.39 11.47 23.61
N ILE A 61 -0.77 10.78 22.53
CA ILE A 61 -1.51 11.37 21.41
C ILE A 61 -2.99 11.08 21.64
N GLU A 62 -3.75 12.14 21.91
CA GLU A 62 -5.20 12.06 22.04
C GLU A 62 -5.84 12.13 20.65
N ILE A 63 -5.99 10.96 20.03
CA ILE A 63 -6.85 10.76 18.85
C ILE A 63 -8.05 9.93 19.28
N GLU A 64 -9.21 10.19 18.69
CA GLU A 64 -10.38 9.34 18.89
C GLU A 64 -10.07 7.92 18.40
N LYS A 65 -9.94 6.97 19.35
CA LYS A 65 -9.61 5.55 19.07
C LYS A 65 -10.55 4.92 18.03
N VAL A 66 -11.80 5.39 17.96
CA VAL A 66 -12.76 4.96 16.95
C VAL A 66 -12.31 5.25 15.52
N LEU A 67 -11.63 6.38 15.27
CA LEU A 67 -11.11 6.72 13.94
C LEU A 67 -10.02 5.74 13.50
N ILE A 68 -9.16 5.33 14.44
CA ILE A 68 -8.07 4.38 14.18
C ILE A 68 -8.63 2.98 13.96
N ALA A 69 -9.63 2.58 14.76
CA ALA A 69 -10.34 1.33 14.55
C ALA A 69 -11.01 1.29 13.17
N GLN A 70 -11.61 2.39 12.71
CA GLN A 70 -12.20 2.51 11.36
C GLN A 70 -11.17 2.29 10.25
N LEU A 71 -9.92 2.73 10.42
CA LEU A 71 -8.84 2.44 9.45
C LEU A 71 -8.57 0.94 9.35
N VAL A 72 -8.51 0.24 10.50
CA VAL A 72 -8.31 -1.21 10.53
C VAL A 72 -9.55 -1.94 9.98
N ASP A 73 -10.74 -1.35 10.11
CA ASP A 73 -11.99 -1.89 9.59
C ASP A 73 -12.14 -1.77 8.07
N GLU A 74 -11.21 -1.12 7.38
CA GLU A 74 -11.10 -1.24 5.92
C GLU A 74 -10.66 -2.65 5.49
N LEU A 75 -9.91 -3.36 6.33
CA LEU A 75 -9.60 -4.78 6.13
C LEU A 75 -10.87 -5.62 6.25
N PRO A 76 -10.95 -6.77 5.54
CA PRO A 76 -12.08 -7.68 5.66
C PRO A 76 -12.27 -8.18 7.10
N ASP A 77 -13.44 -8.71 7.42
CA ASP A 77 -13.71 -9.35 8.72
C ASP A 77 -13.29 -10.83 8.74
N GLU A 78 -13.29 -11.47 7.57
CA GLU A 78 -12.90 -12.87 7.42
C GLU A 78 -11.39 -13.04 7.64
N SER A 79 -11.02 -13.86 8.62
CA SER A 79 -9.63 -13.94 9.09
C SER A 79 -8.68 -14.50 8.03
N SER A 80 -9.15 -15.49 7.25
CA SER A 80 -8.40 -16.03 6.11
C SER A 80 -8.16 -14.96 5.04
N SER A 81 -9.13 -14.09 4.80
CA SER A 81 -8.98 -12.98 3.85
C SER A 81 -7.95 -11.96 4.32
N ILE A 82 -7.95 -11.60 5.61
CA ILE A 82 -6.96 -10.68 6.18
C ILE A 82 -5.55 -11.28 6.07
N SER A 83 -5.39 -12.54 6.46
CA SER A 83 -4.11 -13.24 6.40
C SER A 83 -3.55 -13.27 4.98
N ALA A 84 -4.38 -13.67 4.01
CA ALA A 84 -4.00 -13.73 2.61
C ALA A 84 -3.69 -12.33 2.04
N ALA A 85 -4.54 -11.32 2.32
CA ALA A 85 -4.34 -9.95 1.84
C ALA A 85 -3.05 -9.32 2.40
N LEU A 86 -2.80 -9.42 3.71
CA LEU A 86 -1.58 -8.86 4.32
C LEU A 86 -0.32 -9.60 3.87
N THR A 87 -0.39 -10.93 3.77
CA THR A 87 0.74 -11.73 3.26
C THR A 87 1.03 -11.40 1.80
N SER A 88 0.01 -11.12 0.98
CA SER A 88 0.20 -10.69 -0.41
C SER A 88 0.99 -9.39 -0.51
N LEU A 89 0.75 -8.42 0.39
CA LEU A 89 1.49 -7.16 0.43
C LEU A 89 2.96 -7.41 0.79
N GLY A 90 3.23 -8.23 1.80
CA GLY A 90 4.60 -8.62 2.16
C GLY A 90 5.33 -9.29 0.99
N ALA A 91 4.66 -10.22 0.31
CA ALA A 91 5.19 -10.92 -0.86
C ALA A 91 5.43 -9.98 -2.07
N SER A 92 4.73 -8.85 -2.16
CA SER A 92 4.88 -7.91 -3.28
C SER A 92 6.19 -7.11 -3.25
N TYR A 93 6.87 -7.04 -2.11
CA TYR A 93 8.14 -6.30 -1.96
C TYR A 93 9.35 -7.01 -2.55
N HIS A 94 9.24 -8.30 -2.89
CA HIS A 94 10.34 -9.06 -3.46
C HIS A 94 9.96 -9.65 -4.81
N ASP A 95 10.81 -9.43 -5.81
CA ASP A 95 10.56 -9.85 -7.20
C ASP A 95 10.29 -11.37 -7.29
N TYR A 96 11.00 -12.19 -6.51
CA TYR A 96 10.85 -13.65 -6.53
C TYR A 96 9.54 -14.16 -5.90
N THR A 97 8.80 -13.31 -5.17
CA THR A 97 7.49 -13.66 -4.57
C THR A 97 6.32 -12.95 -5.25
N HIS A 98 6.54 -12.25 -6.36
CA HIS A 98 5.47 -11.51 -7.06
C HIS A 98 4.30 -12.43 -7.47
N GLN A 99 4.58 -13.60 -8.02
CA GLN A 99 3.55 -14.59 -8.36
C GLN A 99 2.77 -15.06 -7.13
N LYS A 100 3.46 -15.27 -6.00
CA LYS A 100 2.82 -15.64 -4.75
C LYS A 100 1.93 -14.52 -4.21
N ALA A 101 2.31 -13.26 -4.39
CA ALA A 101 1.48 -12.12 -4.03
C ALA A 101 0.16 -12.12 -4.82
N LEU A 102 0.20 -12.41 -6.12
CA LEU A 102 -1.00 -12.53 -6.96
C LEU A 102 -1.92 -13.67 -6.51
N GLU A 103 -1.36 -14.84 -6.21
CA GLU A 103 -2.13 -15.99 -5.72
C GLU A 103 -2.81 -15.69 -4.37
N LEU A 104 -2.08 -15.06 -3.45
CA LEU A 104 -2.60 -14.72 -2.12
C LEU A 104 -3.70 -13.66 -2.19
N ILE A 105 -3.59 -12.64 -3.06
CA ILE A 105 -4.67 -11.65 -3.18
C ILE A 105 -5.90 -12.24 -3.89
N ASP A 106 -5.73 -13.22 -4.79
CA ASP A 106 -6.83 -13.98 -5.39
C ASP A 106 -7.53 -14.90 -4.36
N GLU A 107 -6.75 -15.50 -3.46
CA GLU A 107 -7.27 -16.23 -2.31
C GLU A 107 -8.07 -15.32 -1.37
N ALA A 108 -7.53 -14.15 -1.00
CA ALA A 108 -8.23 -13.17 -0.18
C ALA A 108 -9.57 -12.74 -0.80
N MET A 109 -9.58 -12.57 -2.13
CA MET A 109 -10.75 -12.22 -2.92
C MET A 109 -11.83 -13.31 -2.95
N THR A 110 -11.44 -14.59 -2.81
CA THR A 110 -12.40 -15.70 -2.67
C THR A 110 -13.17 -15.62 -1.35
N TYR A 111 -12.48 -15.22 -0.27
CA TYR A 111 -13.07 -15.10 1.06
C TYR A 111 -13.84 -13.80 1.29
N SER A 112 -13.47 -12.71 0.61
CA SER A 112 -14.11 -11.40 0.80
C SER A 112 -14.30 -10.65 -0.52
N PRO A 113 -15.18 -11.15 -1.40
CA PRO A 113 -15.33 -10.64 -2.77
C PRO A 113 -15.95 -9.24 -2.87
N ASP A 114 -16.50 -8.74 -1.77
CA ASP A 114 -17.15 -7.43 -1.70
C ASP A 114 -16.40 -6.45 -0.80
N ASN A 115 -15.24 -6.85 -0.24
CA ASN A 115 -14.43 -5.94 0.56
C ASN A 115 -13.68 -4.94 -0.37
N PRO A 116 -13.86 -3.62 -0.20
CA PRO A 116 -13.27 -2.63 -1.11
C PRO A 116 -11.74 -2.66 -1.13
N TYR A 117 -11.10 -2.90 0.00
CA TYR A 117 -9.64 -2.95 0.11
C TYR A 117 -9.05 -4.14 -0.67
N VAL A 118 -9.65 -5.33 -0.51
CA VAL A 118 -9.22 -6.55 -1.21
C VAL A 118 -9.41 -6.40 -2.72
N VAL A 119 -10.59 -5.95 -3.16
CA VAL A 119 -10.90 -5.75 -4.59
C VAL A 119 -9.93 -4.76 -5.24
N ALA A 120 -9.72 -3.60 -4.60
CA ALA A 120 -8.82 -2.58 -5.15
C ALA A 120 -7.36 -3.05 -5.17
N THR A 121 -6.91 -3.75 -4.13
CA THR A 121 -5.54 -4.30 -4.07
C THR A 121 -5.32 -5.37 -5.13
N GLN A 122 -6.28 -6.27 -5.34
CA GLN A 122 -6.21 -7.27 -6.41
C GLN A 122 -6.11 -6.60 -7.78
N TYR A 123 -6.95 -5.60 -8.05
CA TYR A 123 -6.93 -4.85 -9.30
C TYR A 123 -5.56 -4.21 -9.54
N ILE A 124 -5.01 -3.51 -8.53
CA ILE A 124 -3.69 -2.88 -8.59
C ILE A 124 -2.60 -3.91 -8.89
N PHE A 125 -2.61 -5.06 -8.20
CA PHE A 125 -1.61 -6.11 -8.39
C PHE A 125 -1.70 -6.73 -9.79
N LYS A 126 -2.90 -7.08 -10.26
CA LYS A 126 -3.11 -7.66 -11.59
C LYS A 126 -2.73 -6.68 -12.70
N MET A 127 -3.11 -5.41 -12.57
CA MET A 127 -2.74 -4.39 -13.54
C MET A 127 -1.23 -4.16 -13.57
N SER A 128 -0.59 -4.07 -12.39
CA SER A 128 0.87 -3.94 -12.29
C SER A 128 1.59 -5.13 -12.94
N ASN A 129 1.09 -6.35 -12.72
CA ASN A 129 1.64 -7.55 -13.35
C ASN A 129 1.53 -7.53 -14.87
N ILE A 130 0.41 -7.05 -15.42
CA ILE A 130 0.24 -6.91 -16.88
C ILE A 130 1.29 -5.95 -17.47
N TYR A 131 1.61 -4.84 -16.78
CA TYR A 131 2.65 -3.90 -17.23
C TYR A 131 4.07 -4.41 -17.01
N LEU A 132 4.33 -5.16 -15.95
CA LEU A 132 5.64 -5.78 -15.69
C LEU A 132 5.96 -6.91 -16.67
N ASN A 133 4.93 -7.64 -17.11
CA ASN A 133 5.06 -8.80 -17.98
C ASN A 133 4.19 -8.63 -19.24
N PRO A 134 4.50 -7.65 -20.11
CA PRO A 134 3.69 -7.37 -21.29
C PRO A 134 3.75 -8.53 -22.29
N ASP A 135 2.59 -8.91 -22.80
CA ASP A 135 2.44 -9.90 -23.87
C ASP A 135 1.68 -9.31 -25.06
N GLN A 136 1.44 -10.10 -26.11
CA GLN A 136 0.71 -9.66 -27.30
C GLN A 136 -0.76 -9.33 -27.02
N ASN A 137 -1.32 -9.80 -25.90
CA ASN A 137 -2.72 -9.62 -25.52
C ASN A 137 -2.92 -8.52 -24.47
N MET A 138 -1.85 -7.80 -24.09
CA MET A 138 -1.83 -6.81 -23.02
C MET A 138 -3.04 -5.87 -23.05
N THR A 139 -3.33 -5.23 -24.20
CA THR A 139 -4.48 -4.31 -24.33
C THR A 139 -5.81 -5.00 -24.05
N SER A 140 -5.99 -6.24 -24.53
CA SER A 140 -7.20 -7.03 -24.27
C SER A 140 -7.32 -7.37 -22.78
N ASN A 141 -6.20 -7.75 -22.14
CA ASN A 141 -6.14 -8.08 -20.72
C ASN A 141 -6.47 -6.86 -19.85
N ILE A 142 -5.95 -5.68 -20.19
CA ILE A 142 -6.26 -4.41 -19.51
C ILE A 142 -7.76 -4.09 -19.65
N ASN A 143 -8.31 -4.18 -20.85
CA ASN A 143 -9.72 -3.89 -21.09
C ASN A 143 -10.64 -4.84 -20.32
N ALA A 144 -10.31 -6.13 -20.29
CA ALA A 144 -11.06 -7.12 -19.52
C ALA A 144 -10.98 -6.85 -18.01
N LEU A 145 -9.79 -6.55 -17.50
CA LEU A 145 -9.58 -6.22 -16.09
C LEU A 145 -10.35 -4.96 -15.69
N ASN A 146 -10.29 -3.90 -16.51
CA ASN A 146 -11.03 -2.66 -16.32
C ASN A 146 -12.55 -2.90 -16.34
N GLY A 147 -13.05 -3.64 -17.33
CA GLY A 147 -14.47 -3.95 -17.46
C GLY A 147 -15.03 -4.74 -16.29
N ASN A 148 -14.24 -5.62 -15.68
CA ASN A 148 -14.65 -6.35 -14.48
C ASN A 148 -14.61 -5.46 -13.22
N ALA A 149 -13.58 -4.62 -13.08
CA ALA A 149 -13.39 -3.83 -11.86
C ALA A 149 -14.32 -2.61 -11.78
N VAL A 150 -14.69 -2.00 -12.91
CA VAL A 150 -15.54 -0.80 -12.93
C VAL A 150 -16.88 -1.03 -12.23
N VAL A 151 -17.48 -2.21 -12.40
CA VAL A 151 -18.76 -2.57 -11.75
C VAL A 151 -18.63 -2.52 -10.22
N LYS A 152 -17.52 -3.02 -9.66
CA LYS A 152 -17.26 -3.00 -8.22
C LYS A 152 -16.92 -1.59 -7.73
N PHE A 153 -16.10 -0.85 -8.48
CA PHE A 153 -15.74 0.51 -8.07
C PHE A 153 -16.94 1.47 -8.10
N ASP A 154 -17.81 1.36 -9.09
CA ASP A 154 -19.07 2.13 -9.15
C ASP A 154 -19.98 1.77 -7.97
N GLN A 155 -20.08 0.48 -7.63
CA GLN A 155 -20.80 0.03 -6.44
C GLN A 155 -20.24 0.69 -5.17
N PHE A 156 -18.92 0.63 -4.95
CA PHE A 156 -18.29 1.23 -3.77
C PHE A 156 -18.47 2.74 -3.71
N ALA A 157 -18.38 3.44 -4.83
CA ALA A 157 -18.65 4.87 -4.89
C ALA A 157 -20.11 5.18 -4.48
N SER A 158 -21.08 4.41 -4.98
CA SER A 158 -22.49 4.59 -4.65
C SER A 158 -22.86 4.30 -3.20
N THR A 159 -22.10 3.43 -2.52
CA THR A 159 -22.31 3.05 -1.12
C THR A 159 -21.43 3.80 -0.13
N GLY A 160 -20.62 4.76 -0.60
CA GLY A 160 -19.71 5.54 0.25
C GLY A 160 -18.50 4.75 0.77
N GLN A 161 -18.11 3.68 0.09
CA GLN A 161 -17.01 2.77 0.46
C GLN A 161 -15.72 3.04 -0.35
N SER A 162 -15.54 4.27 -0.84
CA SER A 162 -14.34 4.70 -1.58
C SER A 162 -13.15 4.96 -0.65
N THR A 163 -12.52 3.90 -0.14
CA THR A 163 -11.29 4.02 0.62
C THR A 163 -10.15 4.59 -0.24
N PRO A 164 -9.08 5.15 0.34
CA PRO A 164 -7.89 5.56 -0.40
C PRO A 164 -7.35 4.51 -1.35
N ARG A 165 -7.41 3.23 -0.98
CA ARG A 165 -6.98 2.12 -1.85
C ARG A 165 -7.87 1.96 -3.07
N VAL A 166 -9.19 2.14 -2.92
CA VAL A 166 -10.15 2.18 -4.05
C VAL A 166 -9.87 3.37 -4.95
N LEU A 167 -9.59 4.55 -4.38
CA LEU A 167 -9.25 5.76 -5.12
C LEU A 167 -7.95 5.59 -5.93
N GLU A 168 -6.94 4.94 -5.37
CA GLU A 168 -5.74 4.54 -6.10
C GLU A 168 -6.06 3.60 -7.27
N GLY A 169 -6.92 2.60 -7.06
CA GLY A 169 -7.39 1.70 -8.12
C GLY A 169 -8.13 2.44 -9.24
N LEU A 170 -9.03 3.37 -8.89
CA LEU A 170 -9.73 4.23 -9.85
C LEU A 170 -8.78 5.13 -10.63
N ALA A 171 -7.79 5.74 -9.96
CA ALA A 171 -6.78 6.55 -10.64
C ALA A 171 -5.91 5.72 -11.58
N MET A 172 -5.56 4.50 -11.18
CA MET A 172 -4.84 3.54 -12.04
C MET A 172 -5.66 3.16 -13.26
N MET A 173 -6.97 2.94 -13.09
CA MET A 173 -7.89 2.69 -14.20
C MET A 173 -7.96 3.89 -15.16
N ALA A 174 -8.08 5.10 -14.64
CA ALA A 174 -8.10 6.32 -15.45
C ALA A 174 -6.80 6.47 -16.26
N LEU A 175 -5.63 6.23 -15.65
CA LEU A 175 -4.34 6.27 -16.36
C LEU A 175 -4.23 5.19 -17.43
N SER A 176 -4.71 3.96 -17.17
CA SER A 176 -4.72 2.90 -18.18
C SER A 176 -5.60 3.20 -19.39
N ASN A 177 -6.56 4.14 -19.24
CA ASN A 177 -7.44 4.63 -20.30
C ASN A 177 -6.99 5.99 -20.88
N ASP A 178 -5.74 6.39 -20.64
CA ASP A 178 -5.18 7.67 -21.10
C ASP A 178 -5.95 8.92 -20.61
N LYS A 179 -6.42 8.88 -19.35
CA LYS A 179 -7.13 10.00 -18.70
C LYS A 179 -6.35 10.56 -17.50
N PRO A 180 -5.18 11.18 -17.72
CA PRO A 180 -4.30 11.62 -16.63
C PRO A 180 -4.90 12.75 -15.78
N LEU A 181 -5.74 13.62 -16.35
CA LEU A 181 -6.40 14.68 -15.58
C LEU A 181 -7.46 14.13 -14.62
N GLU A 182 -8.20 13.10 -15.05
CA GLU A 182 -9.16 12.39 -14.20
C GLU A 182 -8.43 11.70 -13.05
N ALA A 183 -7.35 10.98 -13.36
CA ALA A 183 -6.52 10.33 -12.35
C ALA A 183 -5.98 11.31 -11.30
N LYS A 184 -5.46 12.48 -11.71
CA LYS A 184 -5.02 13.53 -10.79
C LYS A 184 -6.15 14.02 -9.90
N SER A 185 -7.33 14.26 -10.47
CA SER A 185 -8.50 14.71 -9.71
C SER A 185 -8.89 13.68 -8.65
N ILE A 186 -8.87 12.39 -8.99
CA ILE A 186 -9.16 11.30 -8.05
C ILE A 186 -8.11 11.30 -6.93
N LEU A 187 -6.82 11.28 -7.28
CA LEU A 187 -5.75 11.21 -6.29
C LEU A 187 -5.77 12.40 -5.32
N LEU A 188 -6.08 13.61 -5.78
CA LEU A 188 -6.20 14.80 -4.91
C LEU A 188 -7.25 14.68 -3.80
N THR A 189 -8.18 13.73 -3.91
CA THR A 189 -9.16 13.45 -2.84
C THR A 189 -8.59 12.60 -1.71
N ILE A 190 -7.43 11.95 -1.89
CA ILE A 190 -6.78 11.14 -0.87
C ILE A 190 -6.11 12.06 0.16
N PRO A 191 -6.51 11.98 1.45
CA PRO A 191 -5.92 12.78 2.52
C PRO A 191 -4.41 12.55 2.65
N HIS A 192 -3.67 13.57 3.10
CA HIS A 192 -2.21 13.53 3.13
C HIS A 192 -1.66 12.35 3.94
N GLU A 193 -2.25 12.10 5.11
CA GLU A 193 -1.93 11.03 6.05
C GLU A 193 -2.30 9.63 5.54
N ARG A 194 -3.03 9.54 4.43
CA ARG A 194 -3.46 8.28 3.79
C ARG A 194 -2.73 7.99 2.47
N ARG A 195 -1.75 8.81 2.08
CA ARG A 195 -1.00 8.65 0.83
C ARG A 195 -0.02 7.50 0.95
N SER A 196 -0.15 6.51 0.07
CA SER A 196 0.77 5.37 0.01
C SER A 196 1.91 5.62 -1.00
N VAL A 197 2.88 4.71 -1.04
CA VAL A 197 3.87 4.63 -2.12
C VAL A 197 3.19 4.65 -3.50
N PHE A 198 2.07 3.93 -3.64
CA PHE A 198 1.38 3.79 -4.92
C PHE A 198 0.69 5.09 -5.35
N PHE A 199 0.13 5.86 -4.39
CA PHE A 199 -0.36 7.22 -4.65
C PHE A 199 0.70 8.07 -5.34
N TYR A 200 1.94 8.05 -4.84
CA TYR A 200 3.04 8.85 -5.39
C TYR A 200 3.45 8.39 -6.80
N ILE A 201 3.52 7.08 -7.04
CA ILE A 201 3.78 6.53 -8.38
C ILE A 201 2.70 6.99 -9.39
N LEU A 202 1.42 6.86 -9.03
CA LEU A 202 0.32 7.25 -9.91
C LEU A 202 0.33 8.77 -10.18
N HIS A 203 0.61 9.59 -9.17
CA HIS A 203 0.75 11.04 -9.34
C HIS A 203 1.92 11.43 -10.25
N ALA A 204 3.05 10.73 -10.13
CA ALA A 204 4.21 10.92 -10.99
C ALA A 204 3.86 10.60 -12.44
N LYS A 205 3.27 9.42 -12.69
CA LYS A 205 2.80 8.99 -14.02
C LYS A 205 1.80 9.94 -14.64
N ALA A 206 0.82 10.39 -13.87
CA ALA A 206 -0.13 11.38 -14.35
C ALA A 206 0.56 12.72 -14.66
N SER A 207 1.60 13.08 -13.92
CA SER A 207 2.33 14.34 -14.14
C SER A 207 3.18 14.30 -15.41
N GLU A 208 3.88 13.20 -15.68
CA GLU A 208 4.57 12.97 -16.95
C GLU A 208 3.62 13.05 -18.15
N LEU A 209 2.46 12.38 -18.09
CA LEU A 209 1.46 12.40 -19.18
C LEU A 209 0.91 13.80 -19.44
N THR A 210 0.88 14.67 -18.43
CA THR A 210 0.48 16.08 -18.58
C THR A 210 1.65 17.01 -18.94
N GLY A 211 2.85 16.48 -19.18
CA GLY A 211 4.04 17.25 -19.55
C GLY A 211 4.75 17.95 -18.39
N ASN A 212 4.37 17.69 -17.13
CA ASN A 212 5.00 18.29 -15.96
C ASN A 212 6.05 17.33 -15.37
N ARG A 213 7.25 17.33 -15.98
CA ARG A 213 8.35 16.43 -15.63
C ARG A 213 8.92 16.72 -14.24
N ASP A 214 9.10 17.99 -13.88
CA ASP A 214 9.66 18.39 -12.58
C ASP A 214 8.77 17.89 -11.44
N ALA A 215 7.44 18.05 -11.55
CA ALA A 215 6.52 17.50 -10.56
C ALA A 215 6.55 15.97 -10.52
N ALA A 216 6.73 15.31 -11.66
CA ALA A 216 6.86 13.86 -11.69
C ALA A 216 8.12 13.38 -10.97
N GLU A 217 9.25 14.07 -11.15
CA GLU A 217 10.51 13.76 -10.46
C GLU A 217 10.34 13.83 -8.93
N GLU A 218 9.73 14.90 -8.42
CA GLU A 218 9.42 15.05 -6.99
C GLU A 218 8.55 13.92 -6.45
N PHE A 219 7.51 13.52 -7.19
CA PHE A 219 6.66 12.40 -6.78
C PHE A 219 7.40 11.06 -6.80
N TYR A 220 8.30 10.82 -7.75
CA TYR A 220 9.14 9.63 -7.73
C TYR A 220 10.11 9.61 -6.54
N TYR A 221 10.69 10.75 -6.15
CA TYR A 221 11.49 10.83 -4.92
C TYR A 221 10.65 10.50 -3.69
N HIS A 222 9.43 11.04 -3.58
CA HIS A 222 8.52 10.70 -2.49
C HIS A 222 8.20 9.20 -2.47
N ALA A 223 7.95 8.57 -3.63
CA ALA A 223 7.73 7.13 -3.70
C ALA A 223 8.92 6.33 -3.15
N VAL A 224 10.16 6.72 -3.48
CA VAL A 224 11.38 6.05 -2.96
C VAL A 224 11.56 6.28 -1.46
N LEU A 225 11.29 7.49 -0.96
CA LEU A 225 11.37 7.81 0.46
C LEU A 225 10.37 6.97 1.27
N GLU A 226 9.11 6.92 0.82
CA GLU A 226 8.05 6.15 1.47
C GLU A 226 8.31 4.64 1.40
N ALA A 227 8.80 4.14 0.27
CA ALA A 227 9.15 2.72 0.13
C ALA A 227 10.46 2.34 0.85
N SER A 228 11.27 3.34 1.22
CA SER A 228 12.66 3.16 1.67
C SER A 228 13.50 2.30 0.72
N SER A 229 13.15 2.28 -0.57
CA SER A 229 13.61 1.29 -1.53
C SER A 229 13.59 1.85 -2.95
N ILE A 230 14.71 1.74 -3.67
CA ILE A 230 14.82 2.21 -5.06
C ILE A 230 14.11 1.26 -6.03
N GLN A 231 13.89 0.01 -5.62
CA GLN A 231 13.21 -1.03 -6.41
C GLN A 231 11.79 -0.63 -6.81
N VAL A 232 11.14 0.28 -6.05
CA VAL A 232 9.85 0.87 -6.40
C VAL A 232 9.86 1.54 -7.80
N LEU A 233 11.02 2.00 -8.24
CA LEU A 233 11.18 2.63 -9.54
C LEU A 233 11.10 1.61 -10.70
N ASN A 234 11.31 0.31 -10.47
CA ASN A 234 11.24 -0.69 -11.54
C ASN A 234 9.81 -0.80 -12.10
N LEU A 235 8.80 -0.87 -11.22
CA LEU A 235 7.41 -0.80 -11.65
C LEU A 235 7.11 0.56 -12.29
N SER A 236 7.62 1.63 -11.68
CA SER A 236 7.44 2.99 -12.19
C SER A 236 8.04 3.19 -13.57
N GLU A 237 9.07 2.45 -13.98
CA GLU A 237 9.64 2.58 -15.32
C GLU A 237 8.69 2.07 -16.40
N VAL A 238 7.88 1.04 -16.12
CA VAL A 238 7.06 0.35 -17.14
C VAL A 238 5.56 0.60 -17.04
N LEU A 239 5.07 1.16 -15.93
CA LEU A 239 3.64 1.34 -15.69
C LEU A 239 3.04 2.38 -16.65
N PHE A 240 2.02 1.99 -17.43
CA PHE A 240 1.33 2.75 -18.49
C PHE A 240 2.18 3.06 -19.74
N PHE A 241 3.38 3.57 -19.55
CA PHE A 241 4.36 3.92 -20.58
C PHE A 241 5.75 3.89 -19.97
N ASN A 242 6.78 3.83 -20.83
CA ASN A 242 8.17 3.81 -20.39
C ASN A 242 8.63 5.19 -19.90
N SER A 243 9.08 5.27 -18.66
CA SER A 243 9.72 6.46 -18.08
C SER A 243 11.23 6.24 -17.93
N ASP A 244 12.05 7.23 -18.28
CA ASP A 244 13.49 7.19 -18.00
C ASP A 244 13.75 7.75 -16.60
N LEU A 245 14.03 6.86 -15.64
CA LEU A 245 14.27 7.20 -14.23
C LEU A 245 15.76 7.08 -13.84
N SER A 246 16.65 6.96 -14.83
CA SER A 246 18.09 6.75 -14.62
C SER A 246 18.74 7.85 -13.78
N ASP A 247 18.32 9.11 -13.99
CA ASP A 247 18.82 10.27 -13.27
C ASP A 247 18.44 10.25 -11.78
N ILE A 248 17.19 9.89 -11.49
CA ILE A 248 16.66 9.74 -10.13
C ILE A 248 17.43 8.63 -9.41
N LYS A 249 17.59 7.47 -10.06
CA LYS A 249 18.32 6.32 -9.51
C LYS A 249 19.76 6.71 -9.11
N ARG A 250 20.47 7.35 -10.04
CA ARG A 250 21.86 7.81 -9.85
C ARG A 250 22.00 8.83 -8.72
N LYS A 251 21.10 9.83 -8.63
CA LYS A 251 21.11 10.84 -7.57
C LYS A 251 20.94 10.20 -6.19
N ILE A 252 20.02 9.24 -6.06
CA ILE A 252 19.76 8.54 -4.78
C ILE A 252 20.95 7.68 -4.36
N GLU A 253 21.53 6.90 -5.28
CA GLU A 253 22.72 6.10 -5.00
C GLU A 253 23.90 6.97 -4.54
N THR A 254 24.10 8.12 -5.19
CA THR A 254 25.17 9.07 -4.83
C THR A 254 24.91 9.69 -3.45
N SER A 255 23.65 9.99 -3.10
CA SER A 255 23.30 10.57 -1.80
C SER A 255 23.46 9.61 -0.62
N LYS A 256 23.38 8.29 -0.85
CA LYS A 256 23.62 7.25 0.18
C LYS A 256 25.11 7.00 0.44
N ALA A 257 26.00 7.51 -0.41
CA ALA A 257 27.45 7.33 -0.30
C ALA A 257 28.15 8.44 0.53
N ILE A 258 27.39 9.38 1.09
CA ILE A 258 27.84 10.49 1.95
C ILE A 258 27.28 10.30 3.35
#